data_AF-A0A920C798-F1
#
_entry.id   AF-A0A920C798-F1
#
_cell.length_a   1.000
_cell.length_b   1.000
_cell.length_c   1.000
_cell.angle_alpha   90.00
_cell.angle_beta   90.00
_cell.angle_gamma   90.00
#
_symmetry.space_group_name_H-M   'P 1'
#
loop_
_entity.id
_entity.type
_entity.pdbx_description
1 polymer ?
#
loop_
_entity_poly.entity_id
_entity_poly.type
_entity_poly.pdbx_seq_one_letter_code
_entity_poly.pdbx_strand_id
1 'polypeptide(L)'
;MDYTVWIYILLGVVFLLILSLYLLLRKSSQKPHLTMESTTTQDKNEPPAYPTFTGINLRENFRVNLDDVPCFVEFLDIENEALNPKFFNGVLKNISVGGVKVVGEFEYPIEEEIRIKLRFSLKDSMFIVKGRIVRKELYPDRDRFGYGVQFTNLFDEDRELLYQLLNQIMAERRKKRIKVGLIGEESMV
;
A
#
# COMPACT_ATOMS: atom_id res chain seq x y z
N MET A 1 59.12 19.60 -3.38
CA MET A 1 57.94 18.78 -3.09
C MET A 1 57.81 17.81 -4.24
N ASP A 2 58.20 16.56 -4.02
CA ASP A 2 58.23 15.56 -5.09
C ASP A 2 56.81 15.17 -5.51
N TYR A 3 56.64 14.83 -6.79
CA TYR A 3 55.35 14.41 -7.36
C TYR A 3 54.73 13.20 -6.63
N THR A 4 55.56 12.41 -5.94
CA THR A 4 55.13 11.33 -5.05
C THR A 4 54.26 11.85 -3.91
N VAL A 5 54.60 12.99 -3.32
CA VAL A 5 53.80 13.64 -2.25
C VAL A 5 52.43 14.05 -2.78
N TRP A 6 52.38 14.62 -3.99
CA TRP A 6 51.11 15.02 -4.63
C TRP A 6 50.21 13.83 -4.97
N ILE A 7 50.78 12.68 -5.36
CA ILE A 7 50.04 11.45 -5.62
C ILE A 7 49.36 10.94 -4.33
N TYR A 8 50.07 10.94 -3.20
CA TYR A 8 49.47 10.53 -1.92
C TYR A 8 48.35 11.46 -1.46
N ILE A 9 48.50 12.78 -1.68
CA ILE A 9 47.44 13.76 -1.40
C ILE A 9 46.20 13.47 -2.27
N LEU A 10 46.39 13.23 -3.57
CA LEU A 10 45.30 12.92 -4.51
C LEU A 10 44.55 11.64 -4.09
N LEU A 11 45.29 10.57 -3.75
CA LEU A 11 44.71 9.31 -3.29
C LEU A 11 43.88 9.49 -2.00
N GLY A 12 44.37 10.31 -1.06
CA GLY A 12 43.65 10.65 0.17
C GLY A 12 42.32 11.36 -0.11
N VAL A 13 42.31 12.32 -1.04
CA VAL A 13 41.08 13.04 -1.43
C VAL A 13 40.08 12.10 -2.10
N VAL A 14 40.53 11.25 -3.03
CA VAL A 14 39.66 10.28 -3.71
C VAL A 14 39.05 9.29 -2.71
N PHE A 15 39.84 8.80 -1.75
CA PHE A 15 39.34 7.92 -0.69
C PHE A 15 38.28 8.61 0.17
N LEU A 16 38.48 9.88 0.54
CA LEU A 16 37.49 10.67 1.29
C LEU A 16 36.19 10.87 0.51
N LEU A 17 36.27 11.09 -0.80
CA LEU A 17 35.08 11.21 -1.66
C LEU A 17 34.31 9.89 -1.76
N ILE A 18 35.01 8.76 -1.92
CA ILE A 18 34.40 7.43 -1.95
C ILE A 18 33.75 7.11 -0.59
N LEU A 19 34.43 7.42 0.52
CA LEU A 19 33.91 7.23 1.87
C LEU A 19 32.67 8.10 2.12
N SER A 20 32.70 9.36 1.69
CA SER A 20 31.56 10.28 1.76
C SER A 20 30.36 9.77 0.95
N LEU A 21 30.59 9.34 -0.29
CA LEU A 21 29.56 8.76 -1.15
C LEU A 21 28.98 7.48 -0.54
N TYR A 22 29.83 6.61 0.00
CA TYR A 22 29.41 5.40 0.70
C TYR A 22 28.53 5.72 1.92
N LEU A 23 28.90 6.72 2.72
CA LEU A 23 28.10 7.16 3.87
C LEU A 23 26.75 7.77 3.44
N LEU A 24 26.69 8.50 2.33
CA LEU A 24 25.44 9.05 1.78
C LEU A 24 24.51 7.93 1.27
N LEU A 25 25.04 6.95 0.55
CA LEU A 25 24.28 5.79 0.08
C LEU A 25 23.81 4.91 1.26
N ARG A 26 24.65 4.74 2.29
CA ARG A 26 24.29 4.05 3.53
C ARG A 26 23.22 4.81 4.30
N LYS A 27 23.30 6.14 4.39
CA LYS A 27 22.28 6.99 5.06
C LYS A 27 20.93 6.96 4.34
N SER A 28 20.92 6.80 3.02
CA SER A 28 19.69 6.58 2.24
C SER A 28 19.06 5.20 2.54
N SER A 29 19.88 4.18 2.81
CA SER A 29 19.43 2.82 3.14
C SER A 29 19.23 2.56 4.65
N GLN A 30 19.59 3.51 5.51
CA GLN A 30 19.40 3.42 6.96
C GLN A 30 18.39 4.47 7.40
N LYS A 31 17.10 4.08 7.41
CA LYS A 31 16.09 4.79 8.20
C LYS A 31 16.52 4.76 9.68
N PRO A 32 16.27 5.84 10.44
CA PRO A 32 16.81 6.02 11.78
C PRO A 32 16.27 4.96 12.76
N HIS A 33 17.21 4.25 13.40
CA HIS A 33 17.00 3.49 14.62
C HIS A 33 16.83 4.49 15.79
N LEU A 34 15.60 4.79 16.17
CA LEU A 34 15.27 5.60 17.35
C LEU A 34 14.89 4.70 18.52
N THR A 35 15.88 4.59 19.41
CA THR A 35 15.83 4.46 20.87
C THR A 35 14.83 3.47 21.48
N MET A 36 15.38 2.33 21.91
CA MET A 36 14.89 1.59 23.07
C MET A 36 15.00 2.47 24.32
N GLU A 37 13.87 2.71 24.98
CA GLU A 37 13.84 2.97 26.41
C GLU A 37 12.82 2.01 27.03
N SER A 38 13.35 1.09 27.80
CA SER A 38 12.67 0.01 28.51
C SER A 38 12.09 0.52 29.82
N THR A 39 10.80 0.29 30.06
CA THR A 39 10.14 -0.14 31.34
C THR A 39 8.65 -0.31 30.96
N THR A 40 8.00 -1.47 31.06
CA THR A 40 7.42 -2.02 32.30
C THR A 40 6.96 -3.47 32.05
N THR A 41 7.01 -4.28 33.09
CA THR A 41 6.66 -5.71 33.21
C THR A 41 5.18 -6.07 32.98
N GLN A 42 4.96 -7.39 32.72
CA GLN A 42 3.69 -8.19 32.68
C GLN A 42 2.94 -8.16 31.33
N ASP A 43 2.38 -9.23 30.75
CA ASP A 43 2.00 -10.59 31.17
C ASP A 43 1.91 -11.51 29.91
N LYS A 44 1.83 -12.82 30.09
CA LYS A 44 1.85 -13.87 29.06
C LYS A 44 0.52 -14.00 28.29
N ASN A 45 0.63 -14.37 27.00
CA ASN A 45 -0.41 -14.74 26.02
C ASN A 45 -0.89 -13.61 25.10
N GLU A 46 -0.06 -13.18 24.14
CA GLU A 46 -0.51 -12.40 22.99
C GLU A 46 -0.22 -13.18 21.68
N PRO A 47 -1.19 -13.28 20.74
CA PRO A 47 -0.89 -13.73 19.39
C PRO A 47 0.13 -12.77 18.74
N PRO A 48 0.98 -13.24 17.80
CA PRO A 48 2.07 -12.42 17.27
C PRO A 48 1.57 -11.06 16.79
N ALA A 49 2.11 -9.99 17.37
CA ALA A 49 1.74 -8.62 17.03
C ALA A 49 2.16 -8.31 15.59
N TYR A 50 1.21 -8.41 14.66
CA TYR A 50 1.45 -8.01 13.27
C TYR A 50 1.50 -6.48 13.16
N PRO A 51 2.40 -5.94 12.33
CA PRO A 51 2.63 -4.51 12.25
C PRO A 51 1.37 -3.80 11.73
N THR A 52 0.66 -3.12 12.64
CA THR A 52 -0.31 -2.10 12.25
C THR A 52 0.49 -0.94 11.65
N PHE A 53 0.15 -0.51 10.44
CA PHE A 53 0.88 0.54 9.73
C PHE A 53 0.86 1.86 10.54
N THR A 54 1.99 2.22 11.16
CA THR A 54 2.19 3.44 11.97
C THR A 54 2.89 4.58 11.21
N GLY A 55 3.03 4.46 9.88
CA GLY A 55 3.72 5.44 9.05
C GLY A 55 2.91 6.73 8.82
N ILE A 56 3.64 7.84 8.58
CA ILE A 56 3.07 9.11 8.12
C ILE A 56 2.30 8.86 6.80
N ASN A 57 1.08 9.39 6.70
CA ASN A 57 0.23 9.22 5.53
C ASN A 57 0.73 10.09 4.35
N LEU A 58 1.70 9.58 3.58
CA LEU A 58 2.30 10.23 2.41
C LEU A 58 1.51 9.97 1.11
N ARG A 59 0.19 9.76 1.18
CA ARG A 59 -0.59 9.38 0.00
C ARG A 59 -0.79 10.57 -0.93
N GLU A 60 -0.36 10.40 -2.18
CA GLU A 60 -0.56 11.39 -3.25
C GLU A 60 -2.01 11.46 -3.75
N ASN A 61 -2.77 10.35 -3.59
CA ASN A 61 -4.12 10.21 -4.15
C ASN A 61 -5.17 10.04 -3.05
N PHE A 62 -6.31 10.74 -3.19
CA PHE A 62 -7.47 10.53 -2.32
C PHE A 62 -8.02 9.11 -2.47
N ARG A 63 -8.56 8.55 -1.39
CA ARG A 63 -9.17 7.22 -1.38
C ARG A 63 -10.65 7.30 -1.08
N VAL A 64 -11.40 6.52 -1.84
CA VAL A 64 -12.84 6.32 -1.65
C VAL A 64 -13.03 4.95 -1.02
N ASN A 65 -13.63 4.89 0.17
CA ASN A 65 -14.06 3.62 0.77
C ASN A 65 -15.13 2.98 -0.11
N LEU A 66 -15.18 1.67 -0.23
CA LEU A 66 -16.18 0.98 -1.05
C LEU A 66 -17.02 0.07 -0.16
N ASP A 67 -18.27 -0.15 -0.56
CA ASP A 67 -19.21 -1.02 0.13
C ASP A 67 -18.98 -2.48 -0.32
N ASP A 68 -17.78 -2.99 -0.05
CA ASP A 68 -17.34 -4.37 -0.31
C ASP A 68 -17.57 -4.85 -1.76
N VAL A 69 -17.08 -4.06 -2.72
CA VAL A 69 -17.21 -4.37 -4.16
C VAL A 69 -16.48 -5.68 -4.49
N PRO A 70 -17.14 -6.70 -5.07
CA PRO A 70 -16.49 -7.95 -5.45
C PRO A 70 -15.38 -7.74 -6.48
N CYS A 71 -14.31 -8.52 -6.36
CA CYS A 71 -13.22 -8.53 -7.32
C CYS A 71 -12.59 -9.91 -7.48
N PHE A 72 -11.91 -10.11 -8.60
CA PHE A 72 -11.12 -11.29 -8.90
C PHE A 72 -9.65 -10.92 -9.05
N VAL A 73 -8.76 -11.63 -8.36
CA VAL A 73 -7.31 -11.43 -8.37
C VAL A 73 -6.63 -12.66 -8.93
N GLU A 74 -5.74 -12.46 -9.89
CA GLU A 74 -4.94 -13.50 -10.54
C GLU A 74 -3.46 -13.15 -10.40
N PHE A 75 -2.64 -14.08 -9.90
CA PHE A 75 -1.19 -13.88 -9.83
C PHE A 75 -0.57 -14.06 -11.21
N LEU A 76 0.33 -13.14 -11.56
CA LEU A 76 1.07 -13.21 -12.83
C LEU A 76 2.36 -14.05 -12.71
N ASP A 77 2.84 -14.26 -11.49
CA ASP A 77 4.04 -15.03 -11.19
C ASP A 77 3.70 -16.51 -11.02
N ILE A 78 3.43 -17.19 -12.14
CA ILE A 78 2.89 -18.56 -12.18
C ILE A 78 3.87 -19.58 -11.56
N GLU A 79 5.17 -19.31 -11.61
CA GLU A 79 6.22 -20.22 -11.12
C GLU A 79 6.34 -20.25 -9.59
N ASN A 80 5.78 -19.28 -8.86
CA ASN A 80 5.89 -19.22 -7.41
C ASN A 80 4.86 -20.13 -6.72
N GLU A 81 5.26 -21.33 -6.31
CA GLU A 81 4.40 -22.32 -5.63
C GLU A 81 3.77 -21.83 -4.32
N ALA A 82 4.37 -20.83 -3.65
CA ALA A 82 3.81 -20.24 -2.43
C ALA A 82 2.54 -19.41 -2.71
N LEU A 83 2.29 -19.04 -3.96
CA LEU A 83 1.07 -18.36 -4.42
C LEU A 83 0.00 -19.39 -4.81
N ASN A 84 -0.37 -20.27 -3.87
CA ASN A 84 -1.43 -21.25 -4.05
C ASN A 84 -2.60 -20.96 -3.09
N PRO A 85 -3.84 -20.80 -3.60
CA PRO A 85 -4.24 -20.89 -5.01
C PRO A 85 -3.72 -19.71 -5.86
N LYS A 86 -3.52 -19.94 -7.17
CA LYS A 86 -2.98 -18.95 -8.15
C LYS A 86 -3.91 -17.78 -8.46
N PHE A 87 -5.11 -17.81 -7.91
CA PHE A 87 -6.09 -16.74 -7.96
C PHE A 87 -6.96 -16.79 -6.71
N PHE A 88 -7.63 -15.69 -6.41
CA PHE A 88 -8.62 -15.63 -5.36
C PHE A 88 -9.73 -14.62 -5.66
N ASN A 89 -10.90 -14.86 -5.08
CA ASN A 89 -11.98 -13.89 -5.00
C ASN A 89 -11.79 -13.02 -3.76
N GLY A 90 -12.11 -11.73 -3.88
CA GLY A 90 -12.02 -10.81 -2.76
C GLY A 90 -13.03 -9.68 -2.87
N VAL A 91 -12.91 -8.73 -1.95
CA VAL A 91 -13.69 -7.49 -1.96
C VAL A 91 -12.78 -6.28 -1.87
N LEU A 92 -13.11 -5.23 -2.61
CA LEU A 92 -12.44 -3.94 -2.52
C LEU A 92 -12.98 -3.16 -1.33
N LYS A 93 -12.10 -2.76 -0.41
CA LYS A 93 -12.45 -1.95 0.78
C LYS A 93 -12.29 -0.46 0.54
N ASN A 94 -11.28 -0.07 -0.23
CA ASN A 94 -11.10 1.30 -0.69
C ASN A 94 -10.25 1.32 -1.94
N ILE A 95 -10.40 2.38 -2.74
CA ILE A 95 -9.72 2.56 -4.02
C ILE A 95 -9.30 4.02 -4.19
N SER A 96 -8.19 4.23 -4.89
CA SER A 96 -7.78 5.50 -5.49
C SER A 96 -7.37 5.25 -6.95
N VAL A 97 -7.07 6.31 -7.69
CA VAL A 97 -6.49 6.21 -9.04
C VAL A 97 -5.11 5.52 -9.08
N GLY A 98 -4.42 5.42 -7.95
CA GLY A 98 -3.09 4.81 -7.85
C GLY A 98 -3.07 3.41 -7.25
N GLY A 99 -4.18 2.92 -6.70
CA GLY A 99 -4.20 1.61 -6.07
C GLY A 99 -5.45 1.32 -5.27
N VAL A 100 -5.51 0.12 -4.69
CA VAL A 100 -6.71 -0.40 -4.04
C VAL A 100 -6.35 -1.27 -2.84
N LYS A 101 -7.29 -1.37 -1.89
CA LYS A 101 -7.24 -2.35 -0.81
C LYS A 101 -8.19 -3.49 -1.15
N VAL A 102 -7.64 -4.68 -1.35
CA VAL A 102 -8.39 -5.93 -1.54
C VAL A 102 -8.42 -6.68 -0.21
N VAL A 103 -9.51 -7.34 0.12
CA VAL A 103 -9.60 -8.27 1.25
C VAL A 103 -10.08 -9.62 0.76
N GLY A 104 -9.38 -10.69 1.16
CA GLY A 104 -9.70 -12.07 0.81
C GLY A 104 -9.50 -13.03 1.98
N GLU A 105 -9.80 -14.30 1.74
CA GLU A 105 -9.74 -15.38 2.74
C GLU A 105 -8.37 -16.07 2.81
N PHE A 106 -7.64 -16.07 1.69
CA PHE A 106 -6.34 -16.73 1.61
C PHE A 106 -5.23 -15.83 2.13
N GLU A 107 -4.36 -16.41 2.96
CA GLU A 107 -3.08 -15.80 3.30
C GLU A 107 -2.05 -16.09 2.23
N TYR A 108 -1.41 -15.05 1.71
CA TYR A 108 -0.27 -15.17 0.83
C TYR A 108 0.98 -14.61 1.51
N PRO A 109 2.15 -15.25 1.36
CA PRO A 109 3.42 -14.66 1.77
C PRO A 109 3.69 -13.43 0.89
N ILE A 110 4.12 -12.32 1.50
CA ILE A 110 4.57 -11.13 0.77
C ILE A 110 6.05 -10.96 1.06
N GLU A 111 6.85 -11.71 0.34
CA GLU A 111 8.31 -11.70 0.49
C GLU A 111 8.95 -10.85 -0.61
N GLU A 112 8.32 -10.74 -1.78
CA GLU A 112 8.81 -10.01 -2.96
C GLU A 112 7.70 -9.26 -3.73
N GLU A 113 8.07 -8.55 -4.80
CA GLU A 113 7.16 -7.74 -5.63
C GLU A 113 6.16 -8.61 -6.43
N ILE A 114 5.13 -9.10 -5.75
CA ILE A 114 4.11 -9.98 -6.33
C ILE A 114 3.24 -9.21 -7.32
N ARG A 115 3.24 -9.65 -8.58
CA ARG A 115 2.48 -9.04 -9.65
C ARG A 115 1.14 -9.74 -9.83
N ILE A 116 0.10 -8.93 -10.00
CA ILE A 116 -1.27 -9.41 -10.15
C ILE A 116 -2.00 -8.74 -11.31
N LYS A 117 -3.02 -9.44 -11.80
CA LYS A 117 -4.11 -8.89 -12.60
C LYS A 117 -5.36 -8.86 -11.74
N LEU A 118 -5.94 -7.67 -11.59
CA LEU A 118 -7.14 -7.44 -10.81
C LEU A 118 -8.30 -7.10 -11.75
N ARG A 119 -9.45 -7.75 -11.53
CA ARG A 119 -10.69 -7.49 -12.26
C ARG A 119 -11.79 -7.09 -11.28
N PHE A 120 -12.46 -5.99 -11.55
CA PHE A 120 -13.55 -5.48 -10.73
C PHE A 120 -14.51 -4.62 -11.56
N SER A 121 -15.71 -4.40 -11.05
CA SER A 121 -16.69 -3.50 -11.66
C SER A 121 -17.05 -2.37 -10.70
N LEU A 122 -17.10 -1.15 -11.21
CA LEU A 122 -17.49 0.04 -10.45
C LEU A 122 -18.47 0.85 -11.29
N LYS A 123 -19.69 1.07 -10.77
CA LYS A 123 -20.76 1.82 -11.48
C LYS A 123 -20.90 1.39 -12.94
N ASP A 124 -21.13 0.10 -13.14
CA ASP A 124 -21.32 -0.54 -14.45
C ASP A 124 -20.11 -0.53 -15.40
N SER A 125 -18.98 0.03 -14.96
CA SER A 125 -17.72 0.01 -15.71
C SER A 125 -16.83 -1.12 -15.22
N MET A 126 -16.36 -1.97 -16.13
CA MET A 126 -15.45 -3.06 -15.83
C MET A 126 -14.00 -2.59 -15.97
N PHE A 127 -13.18 -2.88 -14.97
CA PHE A 127 -11.75 -2.58 -14.96
C PHE A 127 -10.94 -3.86 -14.93
N ILE A 128 -9.89 -3.92 -15.75
CA ILE A 128 -8.88 -4.98 -15.74
C ILE A 128 -7.52 -4.32 -15.64
N VAL A 129 -6.93 -4.34 -14.44
CA VAL A 129 -5.73 -3.58 -14.12
C VAL A 129 -4.60 -4.48 -13.69
N LYS A 130 -3.37 -4.14 -14.09
CA LYS A 130 -2.17 -4.78 -13.51
C LYS A 130 -1.73 -4.01 -12.29
N GLY A 131 -1.27 -4.73 -11.28
CA GLY A 131 -0.77 -4.13 -10.06
C GLY A 131 0.31 -4.98 -9.40
N ARG A 132 0.90 -4.39 -8.37
CA ARG A 132 1.81 -5.06 -7.45
C ARG A 132 1.25 -5.03 -6.04
N ILE A 133 1.36 -6.13 -5.32
CA ILE A 133 0.99 -6.16 -3.90
C ILE A 133 2.16 -5.54 -3.12
N VAL A 134 1.89 -4.46 -2.37
CA VAL A 134 2.92 -3.68 -1.66
C VAL A 134 2.90 -3.87 -0.15
N ARG A 135 1.84 -4.48 0.40
CA ARG A 135 1.68 -4.73 1.84
C ARG A 135 0.54 -5.70 2.15
N LYS A 136 0.70 -6.44 3.27
CA LYS A 136 -0.32 -7.28 3.91
C LYS A 136 -0.82 -6.60 5.18
N GLU A 137 -2.08 -6.79 5.51
CA GLU A 137 -2.69 -6.46 6.80
C GLU A 137 -3.53 -7.65 7.25
N LEU A 138 -3.47 -8.01 8.54
CA LEU A 138 -4.37 -8.99 9.11
C LEU A 138 -5.65 -8.29 9.57
N TYR A 139 -6.80 -8.94 9.38
CA TYR A 139 -8.05 -8.57 10.02
C TYR A 139 -8.33 -9.59 11.13
N PRO A 140 -7.92 -9.33 12.38
CA PRO A 140 -7.93 -10.31 13.47
C PRO A 140 -9.32 -10.87 13.75
N ASP A 141 -10.36 -10.06 13.56
CA ASP A 141 -11.74 -10.42 13.94
C ASP A 141 -12.44 -11.31 12.90
N ARG A 142 -11.83 -11.61 11.76
CA ARG A 142 -12.54 -12.21 10.60
C ARG A 142 -11.76 -13.27 9.82
N ASP A 143 -10.59 -13.70 10.29
CA ASP A 143 -9.71 -14.62 9.54
C ASP A 143 -9.53 -14.18 8.07
N ARG A 144 -9.39 -12.87 7.86
CA ARG A 144 -9.27 -12.26 6.53
C ARG A 144 -7.97 -11.51 6.39
N PHE A 145 -7.47 -11.47 5.16
CA PHE A 145 -6.21 -10.84 4.82
C PHE A 145 -6.45 -9.67 3.88
N GLY A 146 -5.93 -8.51 4.28
CA GLY A 146 -5.94 -7.29 3.50
C GLY A 146 -4.67 -7.14 2.69
N TYR A 147 -4.83 -6.84 1.40
CA TYR A 147 -3.74 -6.63 0.47
C TYR A 147 -3.81 -5.22 -0.08
N GLY A 148 -2.75 -4.44 0.13
CA GLY A 148 -2.58 -3.16 -0.54
C GLY A 148 -1.98 -3.39 -1.91
N VAL A 149 -2.70 -3.01 -2.96
CA VAL A 149 -2.28 -3.13 -4.35
C VAL A 149 -1.98 -1.75 -4.91
N GLN A 150 -0.81 -1.57 -5.51
CA GLN A 150 -0.49 -0.40 -6.32
C GLN A 150 -0.68 -0.73 -7.80
N PHE A 151 -1.37 0.13 -8.54
CA PHE A 151 -1.53 -0.06 -9.98
C PHE A 151 -0.21 0.22 -10.69
N THR A 152 0.17 -0.68 -11.61
CA THR A 152 1.42 -0.58 -12.39
C THR A 152 1.15 -0.32 -13.86
N ASN A 153 -0.03 -0.69 -14.35
CA ASN A 153 -0.46 -0.38 -15.70
C ASN A 153 -1.97 -0.06 -15.70
N LEU A 154 -2.28 1.23 -15.77
CA LEU A 154 -3.62 1.76 -15.97
C LEU A 154 -3.52 2.72 -17.16
N PHE A 155 -4.25 2.44 -18.23
CA PHE A 155 -4.27 3.33 -19.40
C PHE A 155 -4.81 4.71 -18.99
N ASP A 156 -4.38 5.78 -19.65
CA ASP A 156 -4.78 7.14 -19.28
C ASP A 156 -6.32 7.30 -19.34
N GLU A 157 -6.98 6.65 -20.30
CA GLU A 157 -8.44 6.61 -20.43
C GLU A 157 -9.11 5.92 -19.23
N ASP A 158 -8.64 4.73 -18.85
CA ASP A 158 -9.15 4.01 -17.67
C ASP A 158 -8.88 4.77 -16.37
N ARG A 159 -7.74 5.47 -16.28
CA ARG A 159 -7.38 6.30 -15.13
C ARG A 159 -8.31 7.49 -14.99
N GLU A 160 -8.61 8.17 -16.09
CA GLU A 160 -9.55 9.30 -16.13
C GLU A 160 -10.97 8.84 -15.81
N LEU A 161 -11.42 7.73 -16.41
CA LEU A 161 -12.72 7.14 -16.10
C LEU A 161 -12.82 6.78 -14.62
N LEU A 162 -11.81 6.11 -14.07
CA LEU A 162 -11.77 5.78 -12.65
C LEU A 162 -11.84 7.04 -11.80
N TYR A 163 -11.04 8.08 -12.11
CA TYR A 163 -11.06 9.35 -11.40
C TYR A 163 -12.48 9.98 -11.35
N GLN A 164 -13.16 10.02 -12.51
CA GLN A 164 -14.52 10.55 -12.62
C GLN A 164 -15.53 9.74 -11.79
N LEU A 165 -15.48 8.40 -11.87
CA LEU A 165 -16.36 7.52 -11.10
C LEU A 165 -16.15 7.69 -9.58
N LEU A 166 -14.89 7.81 -9.13
CA LEU A 166 -14.58 8.04 -7.72
C LEU A 166 -15.12 9.37 -7.21
N ASN A 167 -14.97 10.44 -7.99
CA ASN A 167 -15.55 11.74 -7.66
C ASN A 167 -17.07 11.69 -7.60
N GLN A 168 -17.71 10.98 -8.53
CA GLN A 168 -19.16 10.82 -8.52
C GLN A 168 -19.65 10.07 -7.27
N ILE A 169 -18.98 8.98 -6.88
CA ILE A 169 -19.29 8.23 -5.65
C ILE A 169 -19.15 9.14 -4.42
N MET A 170 -18.11 9.97 -4.36
CA MET A 170 -17.93 10.92 -3.26
C MET A 170 -19.05 11.97 -3.21
N ALA A 171 -19.41 12.54 -4.35
CA ALA A 171 -20.46 13.55 -4.45
C ALA A 171 -21.83 12.98 -4.02
N GLU A 172 -22.17 11.77 -4.45
CA GLU A 172 -23.41 11.08 -4.06
C GLU A 172 -23.46 10.81 -2.55
N ARG A 173 -22.36 10.37 -1.95
CA ARG A 173 -22.29 10.16 -0.50
C ARG A 173 -22.42 11.44 0.28
N ARG A 174 -21.83 12.54 -0.20
CA ARG A 174 -22.02 13.87 0.40
C ARG A 174 -23.49 14.29 0.37
N LYS A 175 -24.16 14.13 -0.77
CA LYS A 175 -25.61 14.42 -0.90
C LYS A 175 -26.46 13.56 0.04
N LYS A 176 -26.17 12.25 0.13
CA LYS A 176 -26.90 11.33 1.01
C LYS A 176 -26.76 11.71 2.49
N ARG A 177 -25.56 12.10 2.93
CA ARG A 177 -25.33 12.55 4.31
C ARG A 177 -26.09 13.83 4.64
N ILE A 178 -26.12 14.80 3.74
CA ILE A 178 -26.89 16.05 3.94
C ILE A 178 -28.38 15.74 4.06
N LYS A 179 -28.92 14.89 3.17
CA LYS A 179 -30.33 14.51 3.22
C LYS A 179 -30.70 13.79 4.53
N VAL A 180 -29.84 12.89 5.01
CA VAL A 180 -30.07 12.18 6.29
C VAL A 180 -29.98 13.14 7.49
N GLY A 181 -29.08 14.12 7.46
CA GLY A 181 -29.00 15.15 8.50
C GLY A 181 -30.27 16.00 8.60
N LEU A 182 -30.82 16.43 7.45
CA LEU A 182 -32.05 17.23 7.40
C LEU A 182 -33.28 16.45 7.92
N ILE A 183 -33.39 15.15 7.59
CA ILE A 183 -34.51 14.30 8.06
C ILE A 183 -34.40 14.01 9.57
N GLY A 184 -33.18 13.93 10.11
CA GLY A 184 -32.95 13.75 11.55
C GLY A 184 -33.37 14.97 12.39
N GLU A 185 -33.29 16.17 11.82
CA GLU A 185 -33.76 17.41 12.49
C GLU A 185 -35.30 17.53 12.45
N GLU A 186 -35.96 17.15 11.36
CA GLU A 186 -37.43 17.22 11.24
C GLU A 186 -38.18 16.17 12.10
N SER A 187 -37.51 15.12 12.56
CA SER A 187 -38.11 14.06 13.39
C SER A 187 -37.95 14.26 14.90
N MET A 188 -37.30 15.36 15.32
CA MET A 188 -37.17 15.77 16.72
C MET A 188 -38.02 17.00 17.09
N VAL A 189 -38.91 17.45 16.19
CA VAL A 189 -39.83 18.58 16.40
C VAL A 189 -41.27 18.08 16.57
#